data_AF-A0A2P7TAP6-F1
#
_entry.id   AF-A0A2P7TAP6-F1
#
_cell.length_a   1.000
_cell.length_b   1.000
_cell.length_c   1.000
_cell.angle_alpha   90.00
_cell.angle_beta   90.00
_cell.angle_gamma   90.00
#
_symmetry.space_group_name_H-M   'P 1'
#
loop_
_entity.id
_entity.type
_entity.pdbx_description
1 polymer ?
#
loop_
_entity_poly.entity_id
_entity_poly.type
_entity_poly.pdbx_seq_one_letter_code
_entity_poly.pdbx_strand_id
1 'polypeptide(L)'
;MRKIFFLIVLITQGFSTLQAQSKYFERIYYVQDVSDARKLFLNPDGTYIVIGAALSYSNYKWLPYYMRLNEFGDTLALHQYPNPDFSTPVWDAVQTQYGYAVSVTPSQSDTTEIWKAHLMRISHNGNLLGMNLAGADTIYYSVGRSILQT
;
A
#
# COMPACT_ATOMS: atom_id res chain seq x y z
N MET A 1 31.53 42.17 -31.51
CA MET A 1 31.45 40.72 -31.80
C MET A 1 31.56 39.83 -30.56
N ARG A 2 32.54 40.03 -29.65
CA ARG A 2 32.70 39.25 -28.39
C ARG A 2 31.46 39.17 -27.48
N LYS A 3 30.70 40.27 -27.35
CA LYS A 3 29.50 40.34 -26.48
C LYS A 3 28.31 39.52 -27.00
N ILE A 4 28.18 39.42 -28.32
CA ILE A 4 27.11 38.63 -28.97
C ILE A 4 27.38 37.14 -28.81
N PHE A 5 28.64 36.72 -28.91
CA PHE A 5 29.05 35.33 -28.71
C PHE A 5 28.77 34.86 -27.27
N PHE A 6 29.03 35.72 -26.28
CA PHE A 6 28.72 35.43 -24.87
C PHE A 6 27.21 35.25 -24.61
N LEU A 7 26.38 36.08 -25.26
CA LEU A 7 24.92 35.98 -25.13
C LEU A 7 24.39 34.68 -25.72
N ILE A 8 24.92 34.25 -26.87
CA ILE A 8 24.55 32.99 -27.52
C ILE A 8 24.92 31.80 -26.63
N VAL A 9 26.10 31.81 -25.99
CA VAL A 9 26.53 30.75 -25.05
C VAL A 9 25.64 30.68 -23.81
N LEU A 10 25.22 31.84 -23.25
CA LEU A 10 24.29 31.89 -22.11
C LEU A 10 22.90 31.34 -22.47
N ILE A 11 22.42 31.65 -23.67
CA ILE A 11 21.13 31.18 -24.16
C ILE A 11 21.18 29.66 -24.43
N THR A 12 22.24 29.16 -25.07
CA THR A 12 22.37 27.72 -25.35
C THR A 12 22.60 26.88 -24.10
N GLN A 13 23.29 27.41 -23.07
CA GLN A 13 23.42 26.77 -21.77
C GLN A 13 22.10 26.76 -20.97
N GLY A 14 21.29 27.82 -21.07
CA GLY A 14 19.96 27.86 -20.44
C GLY A 14 18.94 26.88 -21.04
N PHE A 15 19.07 26.55 -22.33
CA PHE A 15 18.17 25.59 -23.01
C PHE A 15 18.64 24.13 -22.95
N SER A 16 19.89 23.85 -22.55
CA SER A 16 20.43 22.48 -22.51
C SER A 16 20.11 21.72 -21.21
N THR A 17 19.46 22.37 -20.24
CA THR A 17 18.93 21.71 -19.05
C THR A 17 17.40 21.68 -19.05
N LEU A 18 16.79 21.33 -20.19
CA LEU A 18 15.44 20.77 -20.15
C LEU A 18 15.56 19.33 -19.64
N GLN A 19 15.62 19.16 -18.32
CA GLN A 19 15.31 17.84 -17.77
C GLN A 19 13.89 17.54 -18.20
N ALA A 20 13.71 16.49 -19.01
CA ALA A 20 12.39 16.01 -19.37
C ALA A 20 11.63 15.74 -18.07
N GLN A 21 10.69 16.62 -17.74
CA GLN A 21 9.77 16.39 -16.64
C GLN A 21 9.10 15.05 -16.93
N SER A 22 9.14 14.12 -15.97
CA SER A 22 8.53 12.82 -16.16
C SER A 22 7.09 13.04 -16.63
N LYS A 23 6.74 12.44 -17.78
CA LYS A 23 5.38 12.50 -18.32
C LYS A 23 4.36 11.98 -17.31
N TYR A 24 4.81 11.11 -16.40
CA TYR A 24 4.01 10.48 -15.37
C TYR A 24 4.50 10.89 -13.98
N PHE A 25 3.55 11.13 -13.08
CA PHE A 25 3.87 11.28 -11.67
C PHE A 25 4.46 9.97 -11.13
N GLU A 26 5.66 10.03 -10.59
CA GLU A 26 6.34 8.91 -9.94
C GLU A 26 6.71 9.32 -8.52
N ARG A 27 6.31 8.50 -7.55
CA ARG A 27 6.68 8.67 -6.15
C ARG A 27 6.87 7.30 -5.52
N ILE A 28 7.95 7.17 -4.75
CA ILE A 28 8.25 5.97 -3.99
C ILE A 28 7.72 6.16 -2.58
N TYR A 29 7.00 5.17 -2.07
CA TYR A 29 6.49 5.14 -0.71
C TYR A 29 7.17 4.02 0.07
N TYR A 30 7.76 4.38 1.21
CA TYR A 30 8.42 3.44 2.11
C TYR A 30 7.53 3.27 3.33
N VAL A 31 6.87 2.11 3.46
CA VAL A 31 6.11 1.76 4.66
C VAL A 31 7.03 1.11 5.70
N GLN A 32 7.77 0.08 5.28
CA GLN A 32 8.85 -0.59 6.02
C GLN A 32 9.95 -1.01 5.03
N ASP A 33 10.80 -1.98 5.41
CA ASP A 33 11.92 -2.46 4.61
C ASP A 33 11.50 -3.01 3.24
N VAL A 34 10.38 -3.74 3.20
CA VAL A 34 9.71 -4.16 1.96
C VAL A 34 8.23 -3.82 2.06
N SER A 35 7.62 -3.32 0.99
CA SER A 35 6.19 -3.02 0.97
C SER A 35 5.55 -3.36 -0.37
N ASP A 36 4.45 -4.11 -0.29
CA ASP A 36 3.62 -4.47 -1.43
C ASP A 36 2.31 -3.69 -1.36
N ALA A 37 2.03 -2.84 -2.35
CA ALA A 37 0.69 -2.29 -2.55
C ALA A 37 -0.18 -3.34 -3.26
N ARG A 38 -1.26 -3.77 -2.61
CA ARG A 38 -2.15 -4.83 -3.13
C ARG A 38 -3.38 -4.25 -3.82
N LYS A 39 -3.93 -3.18 -3.27
CA LYS A 39 -5.06 -2.46 -3.86
C LYS A 39 -4.93 -0.96 -3.71
N LEU A 40 -5.46 -0.27 -4.71
CA LEU A 40 -5.59 1.18 -4.77
C LEU A 40 -7.04 1.53 -5.07
N PHE A 41 -7.63 2.44 -4.29
CA PHE A 41 -8.96 2.99 -4.50
C PHE A 41 -8.86 4.48 -4.71
N LEU A 42 -9.51 4.99 -5.76
CA LEU A 42 -9.69 6.43 -5.97
C LEU A 42 -11.00 6.85 -5.31
N ASN A 43 -10.92 7.84 -4.42
CA ASN A 43 -12.10 8.45 -3.81
C ASN A 43 -12.62 9.60 -4.68
N PRO A 44 -13.93 9.94 -4.58
CA PRO A 44 -14.52 11.08 -5.30
C PRO A 44 -13.89 12.44 -4.97
N ASP A 45 -13.26 12.57 -3.79
CA ASP A 45 -12.57 13.78 -3.36
C ASP A 45 -11.14 13.91 -3.95
N GLY A 46 -10.75 13.00 -4.85
CA GLY A 46 -9.42 12.99 -5.47
C GLY A 46 -8.34 12.31 -4.61
N THR A 47 -8.66 11.90 -3.39
CA THR A 47 -7.72 11.15 -2.55
C THR A 47 -7.59 9.69 -2.97
N TYR A 48 -6.46 9.08 -2.68
CA TYR A 48 -6.21 7.66 -2.94
C TYR A 48 -6.08 6.90 -1.64
N ILE A 49 -6.65 5.70 -1.60
CA ILE A 49 -6.41 4.73 -0.52
C ILE A 49 -5.58 3.59 -1.08
N VAL A 50 -4.47 3.29 -0.42
CA VAL A 50 -3.62 2.14 -0.69
C VAL A 50 -3.72 1.16 0.47
N ILE A 51 -4.04 -0.08 0.15
CA ILE A 51 -4.04 -1.19 1.10
C ILE A 51 -3.00 -2.20 0.63
N GLY A 52 -2.17 -2.65 1.56
CA GLY A 52 -1.06 -3.53 1.24
C GLY A 52 -0.48 -4.22 2.47
N ALA A 53 0.65 -4.88 2.27
CA ALA A 53 1.43 -5.48 3.35
C ALA A 53 2.85 -4.96 3.33
N ALA A 54 3.45 -4.81 4.50
CA ALA A 54 4.83 -4.40 4.65
C ALA A 54 5.59 -5.36 5.57
N LEU A 55 6.84 -5.65 5.24
CA LEU A 55 7.74 -6.53 5.98
C LEU A 55 8.79 -5.70 6.71
N SER A 56 9.03 -6.03 7.98
CA SER A 56 10.23 -5.59 8.68
C SER A 56 11.30 -6.69 8.66
N TYR A 57 12.56 -6.34 8.43
CA TYR A 57 13.69 -7.26 8.61
C TYR A 57 14.01 -7.54 10.09
N SER A 58 13.48 -6.74 11.02
CA SER A 58 13.67 -6.98 12.45
C SER A 58 12.95 -8.23 12.96
N ASN A 59 11.79 -8.55 12.38
CA ASN A 59 10.94 -9.66 12.81
C ASN A 59 10.48 -10.58 11.67
N TYR A 60 10.81 -10.25 10.41
CA TYR A 60 10.40 -10.98 9.21
C TYR A 60 8.90 -11.28 9.12
N LYS A 61 8.05 -10.41 9.70
CA LYS A 61 6.58 -10.51 9.65
C LYS A 61 6.00 -9.53 8.65
N TRP A 62 5.19 -10.02 7.72
CA TRP A 62 4.38 -9.18 6.83
C TRP A 62 3.19 -8.67 7.60
N LEU A 63 2.97 -7.36 7.62
CA LEU A 63 1.88 -6.73 8.37
C LEU A 63 1.01 -5.88 7.43
N PRO A 64 -0.33 -5.91 7.58
CA PRO A 64 -1.21 -5.07 6.79
C PRO A 64 -0.95 -3.60 7.06
N TYR A 65 -1.10 -2.78 6.04
CA TYR A 65 -1.14 -1.33 6.17
C TYR A 65 -2.28 -0.73 5.36
N TYR A 66 -2.67 0.47 5.79
CA TYR A 66 -3.56 1.40 5.12
C TYR A 66 -2.82 2.71 4.95
N MET A 67 -2.89 3.29 3.77
CA MET A 67 -2.30 4.60 3.47
C MET A 67 -3.31 5.45 2.71
N ARG A 68 -3.51 6.70 3.16
CA ARG A 68 -4.29 7.70 2.45
C ARG A 68 -3.34 8.73 1.83
N LEU A 69 -3.56 9.03 0.56
CA LEU A 69 -2.79 10.01 -0.21
C LEU A 69 -3.70 11.13 -0.71
N ASN A 70 -3.20 12.36 -0.85
CA ASN A 70 -3.92 13.42 -1.58
C ASN A 70 -3.77 13.24 -3.10
N GLU A 71 -4.37 14.12 -3.91
CA GLU A 71 -4.27 14.03 -5.37
C GLU A 71 -2.83 14.17 -5.91
N PHE A 72 -1.93 14.77 -5.13
CA PHE A 72 -0.50 14.96 -5.45
C PHE A 72 0.39 13.83 -4.93
N GLY A 73 -0.21 12.79 -4.33
CA GLY A 73 0.49 11.65 -3.74
C GLY A 73 1.21 11.96 -2.42
N ASP A 74 0.89 13.03 -1.71
CA ASP A 74 1.39 13.22 -0.34
C ASP A 74 0.61 12.33 0.63
N THR A 75 1.33 11.70 1.56
CA THR A 75 0.73 10.87 2.59
C THR A 75 -0.05 11.71 3.59
N LEU A 76 -1.37 11.55 3.59
CA LEU A 76 -2.29 12.17 4.56
C LEU A 76 -2.43 11.32 5.82
N ALA A 77 -2.39 10.00 5.69
CA ALA A 77 -2.44 9.06 6.81
C ALA A 77 -1.73 7.75 6.48
N LEU A 78 -1.11 7.13 7.48
CA LEU A 78 -0.52 5.80 7.41
C LEU A 78 -0.84 5.04 8.70
N HIS A 79 -1.48 3.89 8.55
CA HIS A 79 -1.80 2.98 9.64
C HIS A 79 -1.20 1.62 9.33
N GLN A 80 -0.52 1.04 10.31
CA GLN A 80 -0.08 -0.36 10.26
C GLN A 80 -0.86 -1.16 11.29
N TYR A 81 -1.13 -2.41 10.98
CA TYR A 81 -1.93 -3.29 11.83
C TYR A 81 -1.08 -4.46 12.30
N PRO A 82 -0.19 -4.23 13.29
CA PRO A 82 0.70 -5.27 13.78
C PRO A 82 -0.09 -6.40 14.43
N ASN A 83 0.34 -7.62 14.13
CA ASN A 83 -0.01 -8.81 14.87
C ASN A 83 1.29 -9.28 15.54
N PRO A 84 1.41 -9.19 16.88
CA PRO A 84 2.67 -9.46 17.57
C PRO A 84 3.11 -10.90 17.35
N ASP A 85 2.16 -11.81 17.27
CA ASP A 85 2.43 -13.23 17.27
C ASP A 85 2.68 -13.74 15.85
N PHE A 86 2.02 -13.20 14.82
CA PHE A 86 2.05 -13.82 13.49
C PHE A 86 2.17 -12.84 12.33
N SER A 87 2.84 -13.29 11.27
CA SER A 87 2.78 -12.63 9.96
C SER A 87 1.34 -12.64 9.45
N THR A 88 0.85 -11.51 8.93
CA THR A 88 -0.51 -11.30 8.44
C THR A 88 -0.46 -10.65 7.03
N PRO A 89 -0.02 -11.38 5.99
CA PRO A 89 -0.01 -10.89 4.61
C PRO A 89 -1.41 -10.51 4.11
N VAL A 90 -1.43 -9.48 3.28
CA VAL A 90 -2.62 -8.99 2.56
C VAL A 90 -2.58 -9.50 1.12
N TRP A 91 -3.72 -9.96 0.61
CA TRP A 91 -3.84 -10.42 -0.77
C TRP A 91 -4.72 -9.53 -1.63
N ASP A 92 -5.84 -9.07 -1.08
CA ASP A 92 -6.85 -8.35 -1.82
C ASP A 92 -7.68 -7.44 -0.90
N ALA A 93 -8.37 -6.48 -1.47
CA ALA A 93 -9.33 -5.64 -0.76
C ALA A 93 -10.45 -5.16 -1.69
N VAL A 94 -11.62 -4.90 -1.11
CA VAL A 94 -12.74 -4.21 -1.75
C VAL A 94 -13.23 -3.07 -0.85
N GLN A 95 -13.69 -1.99 -1.47
CA GLN A 95 -14.35 -0.90 -0.76
C GLN A 95 -15.80 -1.29 -0.46
N THR A 96 -16.30 -0.91 0.70
CA THR A 96 -17.65 -1.20 1.19
C THR A 96 -18.29 0.09 1.71
N GLN A 97 -19.60 0.08 1.98
CA GLN A 97 -20.28 1.22 2.60
C GLN A 97 -19.75 1.59 4.00
N TYR A 98 -18.95 0.73 4.64
CA TYR A 98 -18.40 0.95 5.98
C TYR A 98 -16.87 1.16 6.00
N GLY A 99 -16.23 1.19 4.84
CA GLY A 99 -14.78 1.29 4.69
C GLY A 99 -14.26 0.22 3.74
N TYR A 100 -13.38 -0.67 4.20
CA TYR A 100 -12.70 -1.66 3.37
C TYR A 100 -12.80 -3.05 3.98
N ALA A 101 -13.08 -4.03 3.14
CA ALA A 101 -12.96 -5.44 3.44
C ALA A 101 -11.68 -5.95 2.80
N VAL A 102 -10.80 -6.55 3.60
CA VAL A 102 -9.43 -6.91 3.23
C VAL A 102 -9.22 -8.39 3.48
N SER A 103 -8.71 -9.08 2.46
CA SER A 103 -8.35 -10.48 2.52
C SER A 103 -6.95 -10.61 3.10
N VAL A 104 -6.87 -11.19 4.29
CA VAL A 104 -5.59 -11.43 4.96
C VAL A 104 -5.44 -12.89 5.30
N THR A 105 -4.20 -13.33 5.46
CA THR A 105 -3.92 -14.74 5.81
C THR A 105 -2.89 -14.77 6.93
N PRO A 106 -3.28 -14.60 8.20
CA PRO A 106 -2.35 -14.73 9.30
C PRO A 106 -1.76 -16.14 9.39
N SER A 107 -0.48 -16.25 9.71
CA SER A 107 0.16 -17.51 10.10
C SER A 107 -0.50 -18.02 11.38
N GLN A 108 -0.49 -19.33 11.59
CA GLN A 108 -0.98 -19.95 12.83
C GLN A 108 0.15 -20.29 13.80
N SER A 109 1.40 -20.24 13.33
CA SER A 109 2.58 -20.34 14.18
C SER A 109 3.78 -19.65 13.53
N ASP A 110 4.82 -19.38 14.31
CA ASP A 110 6.09 -18.87 13.81
C ASP A 110 6.95 -19.97 13.13
N THR A 111 6.58 -21.25 13.25
CA THR A 111 7.41 -22.40 12.82
C THR A 111 6.77 -23.27 11.74
N THR A 112 5.49 -23.06 11.43
CA THR A 112 4.75 -23.82 10.43
C THR A 112 4.07 -22.90 9.43
N GLU A 113 4.17 -23.22 8.14
CA GLU A 113 3.49 -22.49 7.05
C GLU A 113 1.99 -22.82 6.99
N ILE A 114 1.31 -22.73 8.13
CA ILE A 114 -0.12 -22.94 8.22
C ILE A 114 -0.78 -21.57 8.21
N TRP A 115 -1.61 -21.35 7.21
CA TRP A 115 -2.28 -20.09 6.97
C TRP A 115 -3.78 -20.30 7.01
N LYS A 116 -4.52 -19.36 7.59
CA LYS A 116 -5.98 -19.36 7.54
C LYS A 116 -6.50 -18.05 6.98
N ALA A 117 -7.42 -18.14 6.02
CA ALA A 117 -8.08 -16.99 5.42
C ALA A 117 -8.85 -16.21 6.48
N HIS A 118 -8.63 -14.91 6.57
CA HIS A 118 -9.36 -14.01 7.44
C HIS A 118 -9.90 -12.82 6.65
N LEU A 119 -11.07 -12.36 7.06
CA LEU A 119 -11.64 -11.09 6.62
C LEU A 119 -11.28 -10.02 7.65
N MET A 120 -10.40 -9.11 7.26
CA MET A 120 -10.07 -7.91 8.02
C MET A 120 -10.94 -6.75 7.53
N ARG A 121 -11.48 -5.96 8.46
CA ARG A 121 -12.32 -4.81 8.15
C ARG A 121 -11.67 -3.54 8.65
N ILE A 122 -11.59 -2.53 7.80
CA ILE A 122 -10.96 -1.24 8.09
C ILE A 122 -12.00 -0.16 7.81
N SER A 123 -12.13 0.85 8.66
CA SER A 123 -13.02 2.00 8.42
C SER A 123 -12.47 2.92 7.33
N HIS A 124 -13.28 3.85 6.83
CA HIS A 124 -12.85 4.88 5.89
C HIS A 124 -11.67 5.75 6.38
N ASN A 125 -11.47 5.83 7.70
CA ASN A 125 -10.38 6.61 8.31
C ASN A 125 -9.16 5.75 8.65
N GLY A 126 -9.10 4.48 8.23
CA GLY A 126 -7.98 3.59 8.54
C GLY A 126 -8.04 2.94 9.93
N ASN A 127 -9.13 3.08 10.69
CA ASN A 127 -9.26 2.34 11.97
C ASN A 127 -9.62 0.88 11.72
N LEU A 128 -8.99 -0.05 12.45
CA LEU A 128 -9.33 -1.47 12.43
C LEU A 128 -10.70 -1.70 13.09
N LEU A 129 -11.63 -2.30 12.35
CA LEU A 129 -12.97 -2.67 12.82
C LEU A 129 -13.05 -4.15 13.27
N GLY A 130 -12.00 -4.91 13.00
CA GLY A 130 -11.87 -6.31 13.41
C GLY A 130 -11.33 -7.20 12.29
N MET A 131 -10.90 -8.40 12.69
CA MET A 131 -10.37 -9.42 11.80
C MET A 131 -10.95 -10.76 12.25
N ASN A 132 -11.64 -11.46 11.36
CA ASN A 132 -12.34 -12.70 11.69
C ASN A 132 -11.98 -13.79 10.69
N LEU A 133 -12.00 -15.04 11.13
CA LEU A 133 -11.81 -16.20 10.26
C LEU A 133 -12.83 -16.18 9.12
N ALA A 134 -12.37 -16.39 7.90
CA ALA A 134 -13.21 -16.58 6.73
C ALA A 134 -13.34 -18.08 6.44
N GLY A 135 -14.49 -18.66 6.79
CA GLY A 135 -14.77 -20.10 6.66
C GLY A 135 -14.84 -20.81 8.01
N ALA A 136 -14.55 -22.11 8.01
CA ALA A 136 -14.62 -22.97 9.19
C ALA A 136 -13.25 -23.12 9.88
N ASP A 137 -13.26 -23.20 11.21
CA ASP A 137 -12.08 -23.35 12.06
C ASP A 137 -11.40 -24.72 11.93
N THR A 138 -12.16 -25.73 11.50
CA THR A 138 -11.70 -27.09 11.19
C THR A 138 -10.75 -27.14 9.99
N ILE A 139 -10.74 -26.11 9.14
CA ILE A 139 -9.83 -26.06 7.99
C ILE A 139 -8.42 -25.77 8.50
N TYR A 140 -7.51 -26.71 8.23
CA TYR A 140 -6.12 -26.60 8.64
C TYR A 140 -5.39 -25.53 7.84
N TYR A 141 -5.63 -25.43 6.54
CA TYR A 141 -4.98 -24.47 5.65
C TYR A 141 -6.00 -23.85 4.69
N SER A 142 -6.09 -22.52 4.68
CA SER A 142 -6.88 -21.76 3.72
C SER A 142 -6.24 -20.41 3.43
N VAL A 143 -6.34 -19.95 2.17
CA VAL A 143 -5.80 -18.66 1.75
C VAL A 143 -6.87 -17.86 1.03
N GLY A 144 -7.20 -16.69 1.58
CA GLY A 144 -8.09 -15.74 0.92
C GLY A 144 -7.30 -14.95 -0.10
N ARG A 145 -7.25 -15.41 -1.36
CA ARG A 145 -6.48 -14.74 -2.42
C ARG A 145 -7.20 -13.55 -3.05
N SER A 146 -8.53 -13.55 -3.03
CA SER A 146 -9.35 -12.49 -3.60
C SER A 146 -10.63 -12.29 -2.81
N ILE A 147 -11.18 -11.08 -2.90
CA ILE A 147 -12.54 -10.77 -2.44
C ILE A 147 -13.32 -10.23 -3.62
N LEU A 148 -14.52 -10.79 -3.81
CA LEU A 148 -15.50 -10.28 -4.76
C LEU A 148 -16.66 -9.68 -3.98
N GLN A 149 -17.06 -8.47 -4.35
CA GLN A 149 -18.31 -7.87 -3.91
C GLN A 149 -19.33 -8.02 -5.04
N THR A 150 -20.47 -8.63 -4.75
CA THR A 150 -21.58 -8.90 -5.68
C THR A 150 -22.80 -8.07 -5.34
#